data_AF-A0A8T4B2W2-F1
#
_entry.id   AF-A0A8T4B2W2-F1
#
_cell.length_a   1.000
_cell.length_b   1.000
_cell.length_c   1.000
_cell.angle_alpha   90.00
_cell.angle_beta   90.00
_cell.angle_gamma   90.00
#
_symmetry.space_group_name_H-M   'P 1'
#
loop_
_entity.id
_entity.type
_entity.pdbx_description
1 polymer ?
#
loop_
_entity_poly.entity_id
_entity_poly.type
_entity_poly.pdbx_seq_one_letter_code
_entity_poly.pdbx_strand_id
1 'polypeptide(L)'
;MGFLDRFKQAFGVKAENSEPTASEYRDPLEQQMTKEHAARQQSVIDEAMSELERENQQLKPEQVSDSPPDYDVGEVELEDLFTEEETESDHSLLNIIEHESVEELGDHLESVQIVGDLPEEVEL
;
A
#
# COMPACT_ATOMS: atom_id res chain seq x y z
N MET A 1 -11.70 -40.39 64.98
CA MET A 1 -11.27 -40.42 63.56
C MET A 1 -9.76 -40.18 63.54
N GLY A 2 -8.92 -41.17 63.23
CA GLY A 2 -7.45 -40.94 63.31
C GLY A 2 -6.53 -42.07 62.88
N PHE A 3 -7.04 -43.16 62.30
CA PHE A 3 -6.20 -44.28 61.85
C PHE A 3 -5.86 -44.24 60.35
N LEU A 4 -6.66 -43.52 59.54
CA LEU A 4 -6.44 -43.38 58.09
C LEU A 4 -5.48 -42.22 57.74
N ASP A 5 -5.41 -41.16 58.55
CA ASP A 5 -4.50 -40.02 58.29
C ASP A 5 -3.03 -40.37 58.52
N ARG A 6 -2.72 -41.21 59.50
CA ARG A 6 -1.35 -41.70 59.72
C ARG A 6 -0.87 -42.61 58.58
N PHE A 7 -1.79 -43.30 57.89
CA PHE A 7 -1.47 -44.16 56.76
C PHE A 7 -1.16 -43.33 55.49
N LYS A 8 -1.89 -42.22 55.28
CA LYS A 8 -1.65 -41.27 54.18
C LYS A 8 -0.36 -40.47 54.35
N GLN A 9 0.05 -40.17 55.59
CA GLN A 9 1.32 -39.49 55.85
C GLN A 9 2.54 -40.40 55.65
N ALA A 10 2.39 -41.72 55.83
CA ALA A 10 3.47 -42.69 55.62
C ALA A 10 3.71 -43.03 54.13
N PHE A 11 2.68 -42.94 53.29
CA PHE A 11 2.80 -42.99 51.83
C PHE A 11 2.78 -41.58 51.27
N GLY A 12 3.92 -40.89 51.33
CA GLY A 12 4.10 -39.50 50.93
C GLY A 12 3.52 -39.19 49.55
N VAL A 13 2.32 -38.62 49.53
CA VAL A 13 1.80 -37.85 48.39
C VAL A 13 1.98 -36.39 48.76
N LYS A 14 3.13 -35.83 48.35
CA LYS A 14 3.32 -34.38 48.30
C LYS A 14 2.47 -33.88 47.12
N ALA A 15 1.20 -33.59 47.38
CA ALA A 15 0.38 -32.80 46.47
C ALA A 15 0.77 -31.32 46.64
N GLU A 16 1.89 -30.94 46.02
CA GLU A 16 2.05 -29.56 45.58
C GLU A 16 1.03 -29.33 44.46
N ASN A 17 -0.07 -28.67 44.79
CA ASN A 17 -0.82 -27.88 43.82
C ASN A 17 -1.25 -26.61 44.53
N SER A 18 -0.35 -25.64 44.49
CA SER A 18 -0.66 -24.23 44.64
C SER A 18 -1.62 -23.81 43.53
N GLU A 19 -2.85 -23.44 43.86
CA GLU A 19 -3.66 -22.60 42.99
C GLU A 19 -3.43 -21.15 43.39
N PRO A 20 -2.68 -20.34 42.61
CA PRO A 20 -2.79 -18.89 42.73
C PRO A 20 -4.09 -18.48 42.05
N THR A 21 -5.02 -17.89 42.79
CA THR A 21 -6.11 -17.11 42.21
C THR A 21 -5.48 -15.95 41.43
N ALA A 22 -5.27 -16.14 40.13
CA ALA A 22 -4.72 -15.12 39.25
C ALA A 22 -5.72 -13.97 39.18
N SER A 23 -5.42 -12.87 39.87
CA SER A 23 -6.10 -11.60 39.63
C SER A 23 -5.82 -11.21 38.18
N GLU A 24 -6.84 -11.23 37.33
CA GLU A 24 -6.74 -10.74 35.96
C GLU A 24 -6.27 -9.27 36.00
N TYR A 25 -5.13 -9.01 35.38
CA TYR A 25 -4.59 -7.66 35.24
C TYR A 25 -5.47 -6.90 34.24
N ARG A 26 -6.23 -5.92 34.74
CA ARG A 26 -7.05 -5.04 33.90
C ARG A 26 -6.22 -3.82 33.53
N ASP A 27 -5.86 -3.71 32.26
CA ASP A 27 -5.11 -2.57 31.76
C ASP A 27 -5.96 -1.30 31.87
N PRO A 28 -5.52 -0.28 32.65
CA PRO A 28 -6.26 0.98 32.77
C PRO A 28 -6.37 1.75 31.44
N LEU A 29 -5.52 1.46 30.45
CA LEU A 29 -5.50 2.11 29.14
C LEU A 29 -6.43 1.46 28.12
N GLU A 30 -6.93 0.24 28.38
CA GLU A 30 -7.80 -0.49 27.44
C GLU A 30 -9.06 0.32 27.07
N GLN A 31 -9.65 1.00 28.06
CA GLN A 31 -10.83 1.84 27.83
C GLN A 31 -10.52 3.11 27.03
N GLN A 32 -9.28 3.60 27.08
CA GLN A 32 -8.86 4.76 26.29
C GLN A 32 -8.60 4.34 24.85
N MET A 33 -7.84 3.26 24.65
CA MET A 33 -7.53 2.69 23.34
C MET A 33 -8.79 2.33 22.55
N THR A 34 -9.78 1.73 23.21
CA THR A 34 -11.07 1.37 22.57
C THR A 34 -11.88 2.60 22.16
N LYS A 35 -11.86 3.66 22.97
CA LYS A 35 -12.52 4.95 22.63
C LYS A 35 -11.82 5.66 21.48
N GLU A 36 -10.49 5.72 21.50
CA GLU A 36 -9.69 6.34 20.44
C GLU A 36 -9.88 5.60 19.11
N HIS A 37 -9.91 4.28 19.15
CA HIS A 37 -10.18 3.46 17.98
C HIS A 37 -11.58 3.71 17.41
N ALA A 38 -12.61 3.77 18.25
CA ALA A 38 -13.97 4.09 17.81
C ALA A 38 -14.07 5.51 17.22
N ALA A 39 -13.40 6.49 17.82
CA ALA A 39 -13.35 7.86 17.31
C ALA A 39 -12.67 7.94 15.93
N ARG A 40 -11.58 7.21 15.74
CA ARG A 40 -10.87 7.13 14.45
C ARG A 40 -11.70 6.47 13.36
N GLN A 41 -12.46 5.42 13.70
CA GLN A 41 -13.38 4.80 12.75
C GLN A 41 -14.47 5.76 12.32
N GLN A 42 -15.04 6.50 13.27
CA GLN A 42 -16.06 7.50 12.98
C GLN A 42 -15.52 8.61 12.08
N SER A 43 -14.31 9.12 12.34
CA SER A 43 -13.73 10.19 11.52
C SER A 43 -13.50 9.76 10.07
N VAL A 44 -13.06 8.52 9.83
CA VAL A 44 -12.87 7.98 8.47
C VAL A 44 -14.21 7.86 7.74
N ILE A 45 -15.26 7.43 8.44
CA ILE A 45 -16.61 7.34 7.86
C ILE A 45 -17.13 8.75 7.52
N ASP A 46 -16.97 9.70 8.43
CA ASP A 46 -17.43 11.08 8.23
C ASP A 46 -16.70 11.77 7.07
N GLU A 47 -15.39 11.54 6.95
CA GLU A 47 -14.57 12.05 5.83
C GLU A 47 -15.03 11.47 4.49
N ALA A 48 -15.19 10.14 4.41
CA ALA A 48 -15.66 9.48 3.20
C ALA A 48 -17.08 9.93 2.80
N MET A 49 -17.98 10.09 3.77
CA MET A 49 -19.33 10.62 3.52
C MET A 49 -19.28 12.08 3.06
N SER A 50 -18.42 12.91 3.67
CA SER A 50 -18.24 14.30 3.26
C SER A 50 -17.69 14.42 1.83
N GLU A 51 -16.86 13.49 1.38
CA GLU A 51 -16.37 13.45 0.00
C GLU A 51 -17.47 13.05 -0.99
N LEU A 52 -18.32 12.09 -0.63
CA LEU A 52 -19.46 11.66 -1.44
C LEU A 52 -20.57 12.73 -1.53
N GLU A 53 -20.79 13.48 -0.45
CA GLU A 53 -21.75 14.58 -0.38
C GLU A 53 -21.22 15.86 -1.04
N ARG A 54 -19.91 15.95 -1.26
CA ARG A 54 -19.32 17.08 -1.98
C ARG A 54 -19.92 17.11 -3.39
N GLU A 55 -20.48 18.26 -3.77
CA GLU A 55 -21.03 18.44 -5.12
C GLU A 55 -20.02 17.92 -6.14
N ASN A 56 -20.50 17.07 -7.06
CA ASN A 56 -19.74 16.60 -8.20
C ASN A 56 -19.13 17.85 -8.84
N GLN A 57 -17.83 18.07 -8.63
CA GLN A 57 -17.11 19.08 -9.40
C GLN A 57 -17.38 18.71 -10.84
N GLN A 58 -18.01 19.62 -11.58
CA GLN A 58 -18.13 19.49 -13.01
C GLN A 58 -16.70 19.44 -13.53
N LEU A 59 -16.17 18.23 -13.68
CA LEU A 59 -14.93 17.98 -14.38
C LEU A 59 -15.13 18.71 -15.71
N LYS A 60 -14.21 19.64 -16.01
CA LYS A 60 -14.18 20.24 -17.34
C LYS A 60 -14.31 19.09 -18.33
N PRO A 61 -15.19 19.18 -19.34
CA PRO A 61 -15.31 18.14 -20.32
C PRO A 61 -13.90 17.83 -20.79
N GLU A 62 -13.48 16.58 -20.52
CA GLU A 62 -12.22 16.07 -21.00
C GLU A 62 -12.23 16.37 -22.49
N GLN A 63 -11.22 17.12 -22.95
CA GLN A 63 -11.08 17.38 -24.37
C GLN A 63 -10.76 16.02 -24.96
N VAL A 64 -11.82 15.32 -25.40
CA VAL A 64 -11.72 14.05 -26.10
C VAL A 64 -10.93 14.40 -27.35
N SER A 65 -9.62 14.16 -27.31
CA SER A 65 -8.83 14.11 -28.53
C SER A 65 -9.55 13.10 -29.40
N ASP A 66 -9.84 13.49 -30.65
CA ASP A 66 -10.41 12.58 -31.62
C ASP A 66 -9.64 11.26 -31.53
N SER A 67 -10.38 10.16 -31.39
CA SER A 67 -9.77 8.84 -31.36
C SER A 67 -8.84 8.74 -32.55
N PRO A 68 -7.61 8.21 -32.37
CA PRO A 68 -6.73 7.99 -33.50
C PRO A 68 -7.49 7.20 -34.57
N PRO A 69 -7.25 7.49 -35.86
CA PRO A 69 -7.93 6.78 -36.93
C PRO A 69 -7.73 5.27 -36.73
N ASP A 70 -8.79 4.49 -36.94
CA ASP A 70 -8.68 3.04 -36.95
C ASP A 70 -7.64 2.69 -38.03
N TYR A 71 -6.51 2.11 -37.64
CA TYR A 71 -5.43 1.75 -38.58
C TYR A 71 -5.79 0.54 -39.47
N ASP A 72 -7.06 0.12 -39.46
CA ASP A 72 -7.61 -1.07 -40.12
C ASP A 72 -8.91 -0.73 -40.88
N VAL A 73 -8.98 0.46 -41.50
CA VAL A 73 -10.03 0.81 -42.48
C VAL A 73 -9.45 0.86 -43.88
N GLY A 74 -9.25 -0.31 -44.47
CA GLY A 74 -8.91 -0.47 -45.89
C GLY A 74 -9.15 -1.89 -46.36
N GLU A 75 -9.76 -2.06 -47.53
CA GLU A 75 -9.67 -3.33 -48.25
C GLU A 75 -8.23 -3.47 -48.73
N VAL A 76 -7.50 -4.45 -48.21
CA VAL A 76 -6.13 -4.76 -48.65
C VAL A 76 -6.23 -5.80 -49.75
N GLU A 77 -5.82 -5.45 -50.96
CA GLU A 77 -5.72 -6.41 -52.06
C GLU A 77 -4.46 -7.26 -51.90
N LEU A 78 -4.46 -8.48 -52.43
CA LEU A 78 -3.31 -9.39 -52.29
C LEU A 78 -2.03 -8.78 -52.89
N GLU A 79 -2.18 -8.00 -53.96
CA GLU A 79 -1.10 -7.29 -54.63
C GLU A 79 -0.41 -6.25 -53.73
N ASP A 80 -1.14 -5.68 -52.76
CA ASP A 80 -0.61 -4.70 -51.79
C ASP A 80 0.20 -5.38 -50.67
N LEU A 81 0.00 -6.69 -50.45
CA LEU A 81 0.79 -7.50 -49.51
C LEU A 81 2.09 -8.02 -50.13
N PHE A 82 2.16 -8.06 -51.46
CA PHE A 82 3.31 -8.57 -52.21
C PHE A 82 4.28 -7.47 -52.68
N THR A 83 4.01 -6.20 -52.37
CA THR A 83 5.00 -5.14 -52.56
C THR A 83 6.10 -5.32 -51.52
N GLU A 84 7.33 -5.58 -51.98
CA GLU A 84 8.55 -5.69 -51.16
C GLU A 84 8.94 -4.37 -50.45
N GLU A 85 8.02 -3.41 -50.36
CA GLU A 85 8.21 -2.09 -49.73
C GLU A 85 7.86 -2.09 -48.24
N GLU A 86 7.63 -3.24 -47.62
CA GLU A 86 7.85 -3.37 -46.18
C GLU A 86 9.37 -3.40 -45.94
N THR A 87 10.04 -2.28 -46.23
CA THR A 87 11.36 -2.04 -45.66
C THR A 87 11.14 -2.08 -44.17
N GLU A 88 11.56 -3.18 -43.52
CA GLU A 88 11.69 -3.32 -42.08
C GLU A 88 12.44 -2.08 -41.59
N SER A 89 11.66 -1.07 -41.24
CA SER A 89 12.18 0.25 -40.95
C SER A 89 12.67 0.13 -39.54
N ASP A 90 13.99 0.05 -39.38
CA ASP A 90 14.59 -0.05 -38.06
C ASP A 90 14.29 1.23 -37.28
N HIS A 91 13.30 1.13 -36.39
CA HIS A 91 12.87 2.20 -35.50
C HIS A 91 13.65 2.21 -34.19
N SER A 92 14.69 1.38 -34.04
CA SER A 92 15.50 1.31 -32.83
C SER A 92 16.16 2.64 -32.46
N LEU A 93 16.29 3.56 -33.41
CA LEU A 93 16.89 4.89 -33.20
C LEU A 93 15.86 6.03 -33.12
N LEU A 94 14.55 5.74 -33.20
CA LEU A 94 13.52 6.76 -33.07
C LEU A 94 13.31 7.12 -31.59
N ASN A 95 13.18 8.41 -31.31
CA ASN A 95 12.90 8.96 -29.97
C ASN A 95 13.97 8.65 -28.90
N ILE A 96 15.21 8.36 -29.30
CA ILE A 96 16.34 8.28 -28.37
C ILE A 96 16.94 9.68 -28.20
N ILE A 97 17.12 10.11 -26.95
CA ILE A 97 17.89 11.29 -26.58
C ILE A 97 19.17 10.78 -25.92
N GLU A 98 20.30 10.95 -26.61
CA GLU A 98 21.62 10.61 -26.08
C GLU A 98 22.14 11.80 -25.26
N HIS A 99 22.71 11.48 -24.09
CA HIS A 99 23.36 12.45 -23.21
C HIS A 99 24.81 12.02 -23.00
N GLU A 100 25.76 12.96 -23.08
CA GLU A 100 27.19 12.67 -22.93
C GLU A 100 27.60 12.56 -21.45
N SER A 101 26.80 13.12 -20.55
CA SER A 101 27.08 13.17 -19.12
C SER A 101 25.80 13.23 -18.28
N VAL A 102 25.90 12.86 -16.99
CA VAL A 102 24.75 12.82 -16.08
C VAL A 102 24.20 14.24 -15.82
N GLU A 103 25.07 15.24 -15.90
CA GLU A 103 24.74 16.65 -15.73
C GLU A 103 23.76 17.16 -16.80
N GLU A 104 23.74 16.56 -18.00
CA GLU A 104 22.81 16.92 -19.08
C GLU A 104 21.39 16.38 -18.88
N LEU A 105 21.21 15.35 -18.05
CA LEU A 105 19.88 14.79 -17.75
C LEU A 105 19.03 15.76 -16.92
N GLY A 106 19.65 16.74 -16.26
CA GLY A 106 18.99 17.68 -15.35
C GLY A 106 18.58 17.02 -14.03
N ASP A 107 18.44 17.84 -12.99
CA ASP A 107 18.00 17.36 -11.68
C ASP A 107 16.46 17.43 -11.58
N HIS A 108 15.80 16.31 -11.89
CA HIS A 108 14.35 16.20 -11.77
C HIS A 108 13.83 16.26 -10.33
N LEU A 109 14.71 16.13 -9.33
CA LEU A 109 14.37 16.13 -7.92
C LEU A 109 14.68 17.46 -7.22
N GLU A 110 15.24 18.45 -7.94
CA GLU A 110 15.62 19.76 -7.38
C GLU A 110 14.47 20.46 -6.66
N SER A 111 13.23 20.25 -7.13
CA SER A 111 12.01 20.86 -6.56
C SER A 111 11.26 19.97 -5.57
N VAL A 112 11.73 18.75 -5.31
CA VAL A 112 11.02 17.76 -4.49
C VAL A 112 11.37 17.97 -3.02
N GLN A 113 10.34 18.06 -2.17
CA GLN A 113 10.52 18.13 -0.73
C GLN A 113 10.80 16.74 -0.15
N ILE A 114 11.88 16.62 0.62
CA ILE A 114 12.17 15.38 1.38
C ILE A 114 11.16 15.28 2.53
N VAL A 115 10.43 14.17 2.60
CA VAL A 115 9.47 13.87 3.67
C VAL A 115 9.96 12.66 4.47
N GLY A 116 10.29 12.86 5.75
CA GLY A 116 10.78 11.82 6.66
C GLY A 116 12.08 12.20 7.35
N ASP A 117 12.62 11.29 8.15
CA ASP A 117 13.92 11.49 8.82
C ASP A 117 15.06 11.28 7.82
N LEU A 118 15.98 12.24 7.74
CA LEU A 118 17.19 12.15 6.93
C LEU A 118 18.24 11.31 7.69
N PRO A 119 18.85 10.28 7.07
CA PRO A 119 19.95 9.55 7.71
C PRO A 119 21.15 10.48 7.94
N GLU A 120 21.90 10.25 9.03
CA GLU A 120 23.06 11.08 9.43
C GLU A 120 24.21 11.11 8.39
N GLU A 121 24.16 10.23 7.39
CA GLU A 121 25.17 10.07 6.34
C GLU A 121 25.01 11.05 5.17
N VAL A 122 23.91 11.81 5.12
CA VAL A 122 23.62 12.75 4.04
C VAL A 122 23.79 14.19 4.55
N GLU A 123 24.80 14.89 4.03
CA GLU A 123 24.99 16.33 4.24
C GLU A 123 24.28 17.12 3.11
N LEU A 124 23.62 18.24 3.48
CA LEU A 124 22.92 19.15 2.56
C LEU A 124 23.87 20.12 1.86
#